data_AF-A0A844ZVJ3-F1
#
_entry.id   AF-A0A844ZVJ3-F1
#
_cell.length_a   1.000
_cell.length_b   1.000
_cell.length_c   1.000
_cell.angle_alpha   90.00
_cell.angle_beta   90.00
_cell.angle_gamma   90.00
#
_symmetry.space_group_name_H-M   'P 1'
#
loop_
_entity.id
_entity.type
_entity.pdbx_description
1 polymer ?
#
loop_
_entity_poly.entity_id
_entity_poly.type
_entity_poly.pdbx_seq_one_letter_code
_entity_poly.pdbx_strand_id
1 'polypeptide(L)'
;MTQKANSLRRSLKMLFNGIGVNPGRVRALKNYRKYRAQCEEFLRQGGTITGNSMILYDFADNAGTASGDYFHQDLLVAKLVFEAQPRRHIDVASRVDGFVAQLACFREVEVVDVRPLPPSVHTNIKFVQVDLTRPQ
;
A
#
# COMPACT_ATOMS: atom_id res chain seq x y z
N MET A 1 -9.28 18.31 -35.36
CA MET A 1 -8.09 18.98 -34.79
C MET A 1 -7.53 18.27 -33.53
N THR A 2 -8.37 17.61 -32.74
CA THR A 2 -8.02 17.01 -31.42
C THR A 2 -7.09 15.78 -31.47
N GLN A 3 -7.19 14.93 -32.51
CA GLN A 3 -6.34 13.73 -32.65
C GLN A 3 -4.86 14.04 -32.94
N LYS A 4 -4.57 15.04 -33.78
CA LYS A 4 -3.18 15.45 -34.08
C LYS A 4 -2.47 16.00 -32.84
N ALA A 5 -3.18 16.75 -31.99
CA ALA A 5 -2.63 17.29 -30.75
C ALA A 5 -2.28 16.20 -29.72
N ASN A 6 -3.10 15.14 -29.62
CA ASN A 6 -2.83 14.00 -28.71
C ASN A 6 -1.67 13.13 -29.19
N SER A 7 -1.55 12.91 -30.50
CA SER A 7 -0.40 12.24 -31.12
C SER A 7 0.90 12.99 -30.83
N LEU A 8 0.91 14.31 -31.05
CA LEU A 8 2.09 15.15 -30.80
C LEU A 8 2.51 15.15 -29.32
N ARG A 9 1.54 15.22 -28.40
CA ARG A 9 1.79 15.12 -26.95
C ARG A 9 2.41 13.78 -26.55
N ARG A 10 1.96 12.68 -27.16
CA ARG A 10 2.49 11.33 -26.90
C ARG A 10 3.93 11.20 -27.41
N SER A 11 4.21 11.68 -28.62
CA SER A 11 5.56 11.69 -29.20
C SER A 11 6.53 12.54 -28.38
N LEU A 12 6.12 13.74 -27.96
CA LEU A 12 6.91 14.58 -27.07
C LEU A 12 7.20 13.90 -25.72
N LYS A 13 6.18 13.30 -25.10
CA LYS A 13 6.36 12.57 -23.83
C LYS A 13 7.35 11.41 -23.97
N MET A 14 7.34 10.67 -25.08
CA MET A 14 8.33 9.62 -25.34
C MET A 14 9.74 10.18 -25.54
N LEU A 15 9.87 11.31 -26.24
CA LEU A 15 11.15 11.98 -26.47
C LEU A 15 11.78 12.47 -25.15
N PHE A 16 10.99 13.11 -24.28
CA PHE A 16 11.43 13.56 -22.96
C PHE A 16 11.81 12.38 -22.05
N ASN A 17 11.06 11.28 -22.09
CA ASN A 17 11.40 10.07 -21.36
C ASN A 17 12.71 9.45 -21.87
N GLY A 18 12.98 9.49 -23.18
CA GLY A 18 14.21 8.97 -23.79
C GLY A 18 15.50 9.69 -23.37
N ILE A 19 15.40 10.95 -22.93
CA ILE A 19 16.52 11.72 -22.36
C ILE A 19 16.51 11.75 -20.82
N GLY A 20 15.70 10.90 -20.17
CA GLY A 20 15.63 10.79 -18.72
C GLY A 20 14.81 11.88 -18.02
N VAL A 21 14.17 12.79 -18.76
CA VAL A 21 13.32 13.85 -18.20
C VAL A 21 11.89 13.34 -18.15
N ASN A 22 11.42 12.94 -16.97
CA ASN A 22 10.01 12.56 -16.78
C ASN A 22 9.15 13.82 -16.55
N PRO A 23 8.27 14.22 -17.51
CA PRO A 23 7.49 15.45 -17.38
C PRO A 23 6.51 15.44 -16.18
N GLY A 24 6.09 14.25 -15.75
CA GLY A 24 5.28 14.07 -14.55
C GLY A 24 6.05 14.42 -13.28
N ARG A 25 7.33 14.01 -13.19
CA ARG A 25 8.21 14.37 -12.06
C ARG A 25 8.56 15.86 -12.06
N VAL A 26 8.71 16.48 -13.22
CA VAL A 26 8.91 17.94 -13.31
C VAL A 26 7.67 18.68 -12.80
N ARG A 27 6.47 18.25 -13.21
CA ARG A 27 5.22 18.83 -12.72
C ARG A 27 5.03 18.65 -11.21
N ALA A 28 5.53 17.55 -10.65
CA ALA A 28 5.46 17.24 -9.23
C ALA A 28 6.22 18.23 -8.34
N LEU A 29 7.21 18.96 -8.88
CA LEU A 29 8.00 19.97 -8.14
C LEU A 29 7.12 21.06 -7.49
N LYS A 30 5.93 21.33 -8.04
CA LYS A 30 4.96 22.25 -7.42
C LYS A 30 4.58 21.86 -5.99
N ASN A 31 4.69 20.58 -5.64
CA ASN A 31 4.33 20.04 -4.33
C ASN A 31 5.47 20.19 -3.29
N TYR A 32 6.64 20.72 -3.67
CA TYR A 32 7.78 20.88 -2.77
C TYR A 32 7.46 21.72 -1.53
N ARG A 33 6.69 22.81 -1.69
CA ARG A 33 6.25 23.65 -0.55
C ARG A 33 5.39 22.86 0.45
N LYS A 34 4.51 21.99 -0.06
CA LYS A 34 3.66 21.12 0.76
C LYS A 34 4.49 20.09 1.52
N TYR A 35 5.44 19.45 0.84
CA TYR A 35 6.40 18.54 1.47
C TYR A 35 7.16 19.20 2.63
N ARG A 36 7.69 20.41 2.43
CA ARG A 36 8.39 21.18 3.48
C ARG A 36 7.51 21.46 4.69
N ALA A 37 6.28 21.92 4.46
CA ALA A 37 5.32 22.16 5.54
C ALA A 37 5.00 20.88 6.34
N GLN A 38 4.94 19.72 5.68
CA GLN A 38 4.73 18.44 6.37
C GLN A 38 5.96 17.97 7.15
N CYS A 39 7.17 18.21 6.65
CA CYS A 39 8.39 17.98 7.42
C CYS A 39 8.42 18.84 8.69
N GLU A 40 8.07 20.11 8.57
CA GLU A 40 7.98 21.03 9.72
C GLU A 40 6.94 20.55 10.73
N GLU A 41 5.76 20.12 10.27
CA GLU A 41 4.72 19.55 11.13
C GLU A 41 5.17 18.26 11.83
N PHE A 42 5.84 17.35 11.11
CA PHE A 42 6.38 16.11 11.68
C PHE A 42 7.41 16.38 12.78
N LEU A 43 8.33 17.33 12.55
CA LEU A 43 9.30 17.77 13.56
C LEU A 43 8.59 18.41 14.77
N ARG A 44 7.55 19.23 14.53
CA ARG A 44 6.73 19.84 15.60
C ARG A 44 6.03 18.80 16.49
N GLN A 45 5.65 17.66 15.92
CA GLN A 45 5.06 16.53 16.64
C GLN A 45 6.11 15.64 17.36
N GLY A 46 7.39 16.02 17.33
CA GLY A 46 8.48 15.28 17.97
C GLY A 46 9.11 14.19 17.10
N GLY A 47 8.80 14.15 15.81
CA GLY A 47 9.45 13.26 14.85
C GLY A 47 10.92 13.60 14.61
N THR A 48 11.71 12.63 14.15
CA THR A 48 13.12 12.83 13.75
C THR A 48 13.30 12.40 12.29
N ILE A 49 13.87 13.27 11.46
CA ILE A 49 14.16 12.97 10.05
C ILE A 49 15.59 12.41 9.96
N THR A 50 15.71 11.10 9.70
CA THR A 50 17.00 10.40 9.65
C THR A 50 17.55 10.22 8.23
N GLY A 51 16.76 10.54 7.20
CA GLY A 51 17.14 10.41 5.80
C GLY A 51 16.26 11.25 4.88
N ASN A 52 16.75 11.51 3.67
CA ASN A 52 16.04 12.31 2.67
C ASN A 52 15.51 11.41 1.55
N SER A 53 14.24 10.99 1.67
CA SER A 53 13.49 10.26 0.66
C SER A 53 12.32 11.11 0.16
N MET A 54 12.63 12.18 -0.57
CA MET A 54 11.62 13.13 -1.04
C MET A 54 10.72 12.51 -2.12
N ILE A 55 9.41 12.48 -1.85
CA ILE A 55 8.38 12.05 -2.80
C ILE A 55 7.45 13.25 -3.03
N LEU A 56 7.39 13.73 -4.27
CA LEU A 56 6.58 14.90 -4.64
C LEU A 56 5.44 14.56 -5.59
N TYR A 57 5.42 13.35 -6.15
CA TYR A 57 4.56 13.00 -7.29
C TYR A 57 3.28 12.25 -6.89
N ASP A 58 3.18 11.78 -5.66
CA ASP A 58 2.07 10.97 -5.14
C ASP A 58 0.92 11.78 -4.52
N PHE A 59 1.12 13.08 -4.24
CA PHE A 59 0.13 13.96 -3.61
C PHE A 59 -1.23 14.05 -4.29
N ALA A 60 -1.30 13.76 -5.59
CA ALA A 60 -2.52 13.75 -6.39
C ALA A 60 -2.75 12.37 -7.04
N ASP A 61 -2.03 11.36 -6.57
CA ASP A 61 -2.27 9.98 -6.98
C ASP A 61 -3.58 9.50 -6.36
N ASN A 62 -4.25 8.57 -7.04
CA ASN A 62 -5.55 8.09 -6.55
C ASN A 62 -5.36 7.30 -5.25
N ALA A 63 -6.18 7.59 -4.24
CA ALA A 63 -6.28 6.73 -3.07
C ALA A 63 -6.79 5.36 -3.53
N GLY A 64 -5.99 4.31 -3.32
CA GLY A 64 -6.37 2.95 -3.66
C GLY A 64 -6.35 2.64 -5.15
N THR A 65 -5.26 2.93 -5.83
CA THR A 65 -4.94 2.10 -7.00
C THR A 65 -4.88 0.65 -6.52
N ALA A 66 -5.75 -0.20 -7.10
CA ALA A 66 -5.71 -1.67 -7.00
C ALA A 66 -4.44 -2.24 -7.68
N SER A 67 -3.32 -1.54 -7.54
CA SER A 67 -2.05 -1.74 -8.22
C SER A 67 -0.85 -1.60 -7.27
N GLY A 68 -1.08 -1.57 -5.96
CA GLY A 68 0.02 -1.77 -5.01
C GLY A 68 0.49 -3.21 -5.06
N ASP A 69 1.79 -3.46 -4.95
CA ASP A 69 2.36 -4.82 -5.03
C ASP A 69 1.70 -5.77 -4.02
N TYR A 70 1.41 -5.29 -2.81
CA TYR A 70 0.70 -6.05 -1.79
C TYR A 70 -0.75 -6.39 -2.16
N PHE A 71 -1.46 -5.53 -2.90
CA PHE A 71 -2.85 -5.82 -3.29
C PHE A 71 -2.92 -7.05 -4.20
N HIS A 72 -2.03 -7.11 -5.20
CA HIS A 72 -1.95 -8.25 -6.11
C HIS A 72 -1.41 -9.51 -5.42
N GLN A 73 -0.46 -9.36 -4.50
CA GLN A 73 0.06 -10.48 -3.70
C GLN A 73 -1.03 -11.06 -2.80
N ASP A 74 -1.76 -10.22 -2.06
CA ASP A 74 -2.84 -10.65 -1.18
C ASP A 74 -3.88 -11.44 -1.98
N LEU A 75 -4.28 -10.95 -3.17
CA LEU A 75 -5.25 -11.63 -4.04
C LEU A 75 -4.73 -12.95 -4.59
N LEU A 76 -3.48 -12.98 -5.05
CA LEU A 76 -2.87 -14.19 -5.58
C LEU A 76 -2.82 -15.27 -4.51
N VAL A 77 -2.31 -14.94 -3.32
CA VAL A 77 -2.18 -15.90 -2.22
C VAL A 77 -3.56 -16.30 -1.70
N ALA A 78 -4.53 -15.40 -1.62
CA ALA A 78 -5.90 -15.72 -1.21
C ALA A 78 -6.53 -16.74 -2.17
N LYS A 79 -6.32 -16.58 -3.49
CA LYS A 79 -6.76 -17.56 -4.48
C LYS A 79 -6.11 -18.93 -4.26
N LEU A 80 -4.81 -18.98 -4.00
CA LEU A 80 -4.10 -20.25 -3.73
C LEU A 80 -4.65 -20.94 -2.47
N VAL A 81 -4.94 -20.19 -1.41
CA VAL A 81 -5.56 -20.71 -0.18
C VAL A 81 -6.97 -21.23 -0.46
N PHE A 82 -7.74 -20.53 -1.29
CA PHE A 82 -9.06 -20.98 -1.72
C PHE A 82 -8.98 -22.30 -2.50
N GLU A 83 -8.03 -22.44 -3.43
CA GLU A 83 -7.88 -23.68 -4.20
C GLU A 83 -7.40 -24.85 -3.34
N ALA A 84 -6.50 -24.60 -2.38
CA ALA A 84 -5.94 -25.62 -1.50
C ALA A 84 -6.92 -26.13 -0.42
N GLN A 85 -7.96 -25.34 -0.08
CA GLN A 85 -8.96 -25.67 0.94
C GLN A 85 -8.38 -26.21 2.27
N PRO A 86 -7.42 -25.52 2.91
CA PRO A 86 -6.78 -26.04 4.12
C PRO A 86 -7.80 -26.18 5.26
N ARG A 87 -7.74 -27.28 6.03
CA ARG A 87 -8.68 -27.50 7.16
C ARG A 87 -8.64 -26.37 8.19
N ARG A 88 -7.47 -25.77 8.42
CA ARG A 88 -7.23 -24.70 9.38
C ARG A 88 -6.22 -23.72 8.77
N HIS A 89 -6.45 -22.42 8.93
CA HIS A 89 -5.54 -21.37 8.49
C HIS A 89 -5.20 -20.46 9.68
N ILE A 90 -3.91 -20.36 10.00
CA ILE A 90 -3.38 -19.42 10.98
C ILE A 90 -2.57 -18.39 10.19
N ASP A 91 -2.96 -17.13 10.30
CA ASP A 91 -2.26 -16.00 9.73
C ASP A 91 -1.46 -15.29 10.84
N VAL A 92 -0.20 -14.94 10.55
CA VAL A 92 0.69 -14.32 11.52
C VAL A 92 1.06 -12.91 11.04
N ALA A 93 0.61 -11.91 11.79
CA ALA A 93 0.91 -10.50 11.59
C ALA A 93 0.54 -9.90 10.22
N SER A 94 -0.32 -10.54 9.41
CA SER A 94 -0.83 -9.90 8.20
C SER A 94 -1.84 -8.81 8.53
N ARG A 95 -2.03 -7.88 7.57
CA ARG A 95 -2.99 -6.80 7.72
C ARG A 95 -4.42 -7.34 7.73
N VAL A 96 -5.18 -6.96 8.76
CA VAL A 96 -6.60 -7.32 8.92
C VAL A 96 -7.45 -6.76 7.79
N ASP A 97 -7.18 -5.52 7.38
CA ASP A 97 -7.86 -4.82 6.27
C ASP A 97 -7.28 -5.15 4.88
N GLY A 98 -6.37 -6.11 4.81
CA GLY A 98 -5.72 -6.58 3.59
C GLY A 98 -5.97 -8.07 3.36
N PHE A 99 -4.89 -8.84 3.29
CA PHE A 99 -4.90 -10.29 3.10
C PHE A 99 -5.93 -11.03 3.97
N VAL A 100 -5.99 -10.75 5.28
CA VAL A 100 -6.92 -11.43 6.20
C VAL A 100 -8.37 -11.18 5.80
N ALA A 101 -8.75 -9.95 5.44
CA ALA A 101 -10.11 -9.65 4.99
C ALA A 101 -10.46 -10.43 3.71
N GLN A 102 -9.51 -10.62 2.81
CA GLN A 102 -9.73 -11.40 1.59
C GLN A 102 -9.97 -12.89 1.89
N LEU A 103 -9.21 -13.47 2.83
CA LEU A 103 -9.43 -14.84 3.29
C LEU A 103 -10.76 -15.00 4.04
N ALA A 104 -11.10 -14.02 4.89
CA ALA A 104 -12.31 -14.03 5.72
C ALA A 104 -13.61 -14.12 4.89
N CYS A 105 -13.59 -13.76 3.61
CA CYS A 105 -14.72 -13.94 2.70
C CYS A 105 -15.12 -15.42 2.47
N PHE A 106 -14.20 -16.38 2.65
CA PHE A 106 -14.45 -17.79 2.34
C PHE A 106 -13.85 -18.78 3.34
N ARG A 107 -13.09 -18.32 4.35
CA ARG A 107 -12.38 -19.16 5.31
C ARG A 107 -12.36 -18.51 6.68
N GLU A 108 -12.53 -19.30 7.73
CA GLU A 108 -12.19 -18.85 9.09
C GLU A 108 -10.67 -18.74 9.24
N VAL A 109 -10.21 -17.60 9.73
CA VAL A 109 -8.79 -17.24 9.88
C VAL A 109 -8.50 -16.97 11.34
N GLU A 110 -7.54 -17.71 11.89
CA GLU A 110 -6.94 -17.41 13.18
C GLU A 110 -5.80 -16.41 12.98
N VAL A 111 -6.03 -15.16 13.35
CA VAL A 111 -5.06 -14.08 13.22
C VAL A 111 -4.27 -13.95 14.51
N VAL A 112 -2.95 -14.07 14.40
CA VAL A 112 -2.02 -13.98 15.51
C VAL A 112 -1.14 -12.75 15.32
N ASP A 113 -1.17 -11.81 16.27
CA ASP A 113 -0.34 -10.60 16.23
C ASP A 113 0.10 -10.21 17.64
N VAL A 114 1.24 -9.53 17.76
CA VAL A 114 1.72 -8.97 19.03
C VAL A 114 0.98 -7.68 19.38
N ARG A 115 0.50 -6.96 18.36
CA ARG A 115 -0.23 -5.70 18.50
C ARG A 115 -1.67 -5.96 18.93
N PRO A 116 -2.26 -5.11 19.80
CA PRO A 116 -3.66 -5.27 20.15
C PRO A 116 -4.55 -4.96 18.94
N LEU A 117 -5.61 -5.75 18.77
CA LEU A 117 -6.65 -5.52 17.77
C LEU A 117 -8.01 -5.50 18.49
N PRO A 118 -8.87 -4.49 18.23
CA PRO A 118 -10.24 -4.51 18.72
C PRO A 118 -10.97 -5.77 18.25
N PRO A 119 -11.95 -6.30 19.02
CA PRO A 119 -12.74 -7.45 18.59
C PRO A 119 -13.31 -7.24 17.18
N SER A 120 -13.00 -8.15 16.27
CA SER A 120 -13.57 -8.12 14.93
C SER A 120 -15.07 -8.39 14.99
N VAL A 121 -15.85 -7.62 14.24
CA VAL A 121 -17.28 -7.90 14.02
C VAL A 121 -17.50 -9.07 13.05
N HIS A 122 -16.48 -9.44 12.28
CA HIS A 122 -16.58 -10.47 11.25
C HIS A 122 -16.39 -11.87 11.85
N THR A 123 -17.37 -12.75 11.68
CA THR A 123 -17.43 -14.09 12.31
C THR A 123 -16.24 -14.98 11.98
N ASN A 124 -15.72 -14.88 10.76
CA ASN A 124 -14.59 -15.67 10.26
C ASN A 124 -13.21 -15.17 10.74
N ILE A 125 -13.11 -14.09 11.52
CA ILE A 125 -11.83 -13.59 12.04
C ILE A 125 -11.75 -13.90 13.53
N LYS A 126 -10.83 -14.80 13.92
CA LYS A 126 -10.52 -15.10 15.31
C LYS A 126 -9.18 -14.48 15.65
N PHE A 127 -9.15 -13.53 16.59
CA PHE A 127 -7.92 -12.81 16.92
C PHE A 127 -7.30 -13.33 18.22
N VAL A 128 -5.98 -13.55 18.21
CA VAL A 128 -5.18 -13.90 19.37
C VAL A 128 -4.01 -12.93 19.46
N GLN A 129 -3.95 -12.16 20.55
CA GLN A 129 -2.80 -11.31 20.84
C GLN A 129 -1.73 -12.12 21.56
N VAL A 130 -0.58 -12.35 20.93
CA VAL A 130 0.54 -13.06 21.56
C VAL A 130 1.87 -12.71 20.89
N ASP A 131 2.93 -12.72 21.69
CA ASP A 131 4.30 -12.62 21.20
C ASP A 131 4.84 -14.04 20.90
N LEU A 132 4.78 -14.45 19.63
CA LEU A 132 5.26 -15.76 19.17
C LEU A 132 6.79 -15.92 19.26
N THR A 133 7.53 -14.87 19.57
CA THR A 133 8.99 -14.94 19.73
C THR A 133 9.41 -15.36 21.14
N ARG A 134 8.47 -15.36 22.09
CA ARG A 134 8.73 -15.82 23.45
C ARG A 134 8.60 -17.34 23.53
N PRO A 135 9.59 -18.04 24.10
CA PRO A 135 9.48 -19.47 24.36
C PRO A 135 8.32 -19.74 25.32
N GLN A 136 7.63 -20.87 25.08
CA GLN A 136 6.51 -21.39 25.88
C GLN A 136 7.03 -22.35 26.94
#